data_AF-A0A2M6WRL8-F1
#
_entry.id   AF-A0A2M6WRL8-F1
#
_cell.length_a   1.000
_cell.length_b   1.000
_cell.length_c   1.000
_cell.angle_alpha   90.00
_cell.angle_beta   90.00
_cell.angle_gamma   90.00
#
_symmetry.space_group_name_H-M   'P 1'
#
loop_
_entity.id
_entity.type
_entity.pdbx_description
1 polymer ?
#
loop_
_entity_poly.entity_id
_entity_poly.type
_entity_poly.pdbx_seq_one_letter_code
_entity_poly.pdbx_strand_id
1 'polypeptide(L)' 'MIINLDTKTMVKRERSQIRLKKVLKQKGYSSGKAPKGKVAHHVKPVAKGGKTTKKNIRVIPKGKHQKIHANRKRRGKI' A
#
# COMPACT_ATOMS: atom_id res chain seq x y z
N MET A 1 -9.69 -4.21 27.05
CA MET A 1 -8.48 -3.38 26.92
C MET A 1 -8.09 -3.31 25.44
N ILE A 2 -8.65 -2.36 24.68
CA ILE A 2 -8.34 -2.24 23.24
C ILE A 2 -7.17 -1.28 23.11
N ILE A 3 -5.98 -1.85 22.90
CA ILE A 3 -4.74 -1.14 22.58
C ILE A 3 -4.97 -0.25 21.35
N ASN A 4 -5.19 1.04 21.60
CA ASN A 4 -4.97 2.11 20.63
C ASN A 4 -3.47 2.18 20.33
N LEU A 5 -2.98 1.25 19.50
CA LEU A 5 -1.71 1.46 18.80
C LEU A 5 -1.91 2.71 17.93
N ASP A 6 -1.33 3.81 18.38
CA ASP A 6 -1.34 5.12 17.75
C ASP A 6 -1.31 4.98 16.21
N THR A 7 -2.36 5.48 15.55
CA THR A 7 -2.61 5.25 14.12
C THR A 7 -1.39 5.60 13.26
N LYS A 8 -0.59 6.57 13.70
CA LYS A 8 0.69 6.97 13.09
C LYS A 8 1.72 5.84 13.11
N THR A 9 1.86 5.12 14.23
CA THR A 9 2.76 3.97 14.40
C THR A 9 2.32 2.80 13.54
N MET A 10 1.01 2.52 13.49
CA MET A 10 0.45 1.52 12.57
C MET A 10 0.74 1.88 11.10
N VAL A 11 0.52 3.14 10.72
CA VAL A 11 0.79 3.62 9.34
C VAL A 11 2.27 3.45 8.99
N LYS A 12 3.18 3.81 9.90
CA LYS A 12 4.63 3.65 9.72
C LYS A 12 4.99 2.18 9.53
N ARG A 13 4.43 1.29 10.35
CA ARG A 13 4.65 -0.17 10.29
C ARG A 13 4.18 -0.75 8.97
N GLU A 14 2.98 -0.38 8.51
CA GLU A 14 2.42 -0.92 7.27
C GLU A 14 3.10 -0.32 6.03
N ARG A 15 3.57 0.93 6.08
CA ARG A 15 4.38 1.54 5.01
C ARG A 15 5.85 1.12 5.02
N SER A 16 6.27 0.26 5.95
CA SER A 16 7.65 -0.22 6.03
C SER A 16 8.09 -0.88 4.72
N GLN A 17 9.24 -0.42 4.19
CA GLN A 17 9.85 -0.97 2.98
C GLN A 17 10.17 -2.46 3.13
N ILE A 18 10.54 -2.90 4.34
CA ILE A 18 10.87 -4.30 4.63
C ILE A 18 9.63 -5.18 4.41
N ARG A 19 8.47 -4.78 4.95
CA ARG A 19 7.20 -5.52 4.76
C ARG A 19 6.76 -5.50 3.31
N LEU A 20 6.86 -4.34 2.65
CA LEU A 20 6.49 -4.23 1.24
C LEU A 20 7.36 -5.13 0.36
N LYS A 21 8.68 -5.14 0.59
CA LYS A 21 9.64 -6.01 -0.12
C LYS A 21 9.29 -7.48 0.05
N LYS A 22 8.98 -7.91 1.29
CA LYS A 22 8.54 -9.29 1.59
C LYS A 22 7.27 -9.66 0.82
N VAL A 23 6.26 -8.79 0.82
CA VAL A 23 5.01 -9.03 0.10
C VAL A 23 5.21 -9.04 -1.42
N LEU A 24 6.05 -8.17 -1.96
CA LEU A 24 6.36 -8.16 -3.39
C LEU A 24 7.07 -9.44 -3.82
N LYS A 25 8.03 -9.95 -3.03
CA LYS A 25 8.64 -11.26 -3.26
C LYS A 25 7.60 -12.39 -3.29
N GLN A 26 6.67 -12.41 -2.33
CA GLN A 26 5.56 -13.38 -2.29
C GLN A 26 4.58 -13.29 -3.48
N LYS A 27 4.59 -12.18 -4.22
CA LYS A 27 3.81 -11.99 -5.45
C LYS A 27 4.55 -12.39 -6.73
N GLY A 28 5.80 -12.86 -6.61
CA GLY A 28 6.63 -13.25 -7.75
C GLY A 28 7.61 -12.18 -8.22
N TYR A 29 7.72 -11.04 -7.52
CA TYR A 29 8.75 -10.04 -7.82
C TYR A 29 10.03 -10.36 -7.04
N SER A 30 10.93 -11.14 -7.64
CA SER A 30 12.16 -11.67 -7.02
C SER A 30 13.04 -10.60 -6.34
N SER A 31 13.18 -9.43 -6.97
CA SER A 31 13.91 -8.28 -6.41
C SER A 31 13.22 -7.63 -5.20
N GLY A 32 11.96 -7.98 -4.95
CA GLY A 32 11.09 -7.32 -3.97
C GLY A 32 10.77 -5.86 -4.35
N LYS A 33 10.95 -5.49 -5.61
CA LYS A 33 10.62 -4.17 -6.17
C LYS A 33 9.52 -4.32 -7.22
N ALA A 34 8.72 -3.27 -7.39
CA ALA A 34 7.80 -3.23 -8.52
C ALA A 34 8.61 -3.11 -9.83
N PRO A 35 8.13 -3.69 -10.95
CA PRO A 35 8.74 -3.50 -12.27
C PRO A 35 8.80 -2.02 -12.66
N LYS A 36 9.71 -1.68 -13.59
CA LYS A 36 9.85 -0.31 -14.11
C LYS A 36 8.49 0.23 -14.58
N GLY A 37 8.17 1.46 -14.19
CA GLY A 37 6.90 2.13 -14.53
C GLY A 37 5.67 1.71 -13.72
N LYS A 38 5.81 0.72 -12.81
CA LYS A 38 4.74 0.26 -11.91
C LYS A 38 5.05 0.62 -10.45
N VAL A 39 3.99 0.75 -9.65
CA VAL A 39 4.06 1.07 -8.23
C VAL A 39 3.16 0.14 -7.43
N ALA A 40 3.55 -0.15 -6.19
CA ALA A 40 2.72 -0.89 -5.25
C ALA A 40 1.67 0.03 -4.64
N HIS A 41 0.40 -0.35 -4.77
CA HIS A 41 -0.77 0.39 -4.31
C HIS A 41 -1.56 -0.43 -3.29
N HIS A 42 -1.87 0.17 -2.14
CA HIS A 42 -2.81 -0.40 -1.19
C HIS A 42 -4.26 -0.13 -1.63
N VAL A 43 -5.00 -1.21 -1.91
CA VAL A 43 -6.42 -1.15 -2.30
C VAL A 43 -7.24 -0.51 -1.18
N LYS A 44 -7.14 -1.03 0.06
CA LYS A 44 -7.59 -0.36 1.27
C LYS A 44 -6.46 0.54 1.77
N PRO A 45 -6.64 1.88 1.83
CA PRO A 45 -5.61 2.80 2.29
C PRO A 45 -5.12 2.44 3.69
N VAL A 46 -3.81 2.60 3.92
CA VAL A 46 -3.20 2.36 5.24
C VAL A 46 -3.82 3.27 6.31
N ALA A 47 -4.13 4.52 5.97
CA ALA A 47 -4.82 5.47 6.86
C ALA A 47 -6.22 4.99 7.31
N LYS A 48 -6.83 4.04 6.59
CA LYS A 48 -8.13 3.42 6.91
C LYS A 48 -7.97 2.00 7.48
N GLY A 49 -6.79 1.66 8.01
CA GLY A 49 -6.48 0.33 8.55
C GLY A 49 -6.09 -0.72 7.48
N GLY A 50 -5.66 -0.28 6.31
CA GLY A 50 -5.17 -1.16 5.26
C GLY A 50 -3.81 -1.78 5.59
N LYS A 51 -3.74 -3.11 5.69
CA LYS A 51 -2.50 -3.86 5.96
C LYS A 51 -1.71 -4.13 4.67
N THR A 52 -0.40 -4.22 4.77
CA THR A 52 0.50 -4.62 3.68
C THR A 52 0.49 -6.13 3.53
N THR A 53 -0.43 -6.62 2.71
CA THR A 53 -0.63 -8.05 2.44
C THR A 53 -0.69 -8.32 0.94
N LYS A 54 -0.48 -9.58 0.52
CA LYS A 54 -0.56 -10.02 -0.88
C LYS A 54 -1.90 -9.66 -1.54
N LYS A 55 -3.00 -9.70 -0.79
CA LYS A 55 -4.36 -9.37 -1.24
C LYS A 55 -4.59 -7.84 -1.34
N ASN A 56 -4.06 -7.06 -0.40
CA ASN A 56 -4.28 -5.62 -0.37
C ASN A 56 -3.31 -4.81 -1.25
N ILE A 57 -2.12 -5.34 -1.56
CA ILE A 57 -1.17 -4.70 -2.46
C ILE A 57 -1.52 -5.06 -3.91
N ARG A 58 -1.65 -4.06 -4.78
CA ARG A 58 -1.68 -4.23 -6.24
C ARG A 58 -0.50 -3.53 -6.88
N VAL A 59 0.13 -4.16 -7.86
CA VAL A 59 1.18 -3.50 -8.66
C VAL A 59 0.52 -2.94 -9.90
N ILE A 60 0.46 -1.61 -9.99
CA ILE A 60 -0.27 -0.91 -11.05
C ILE A 60 0.64 0.13 -11.73
N PRO A 61 0.37 0.52 -12.99
CA PRO A 61 1.10 1.60 -13.64
C PRO A 61 1.03 2.90 -12.85
N LYS A 62 2.11 3.70 -12.87
CA LYS A 62 2.20 4.98 -12.16
C LYS A 62 1.04 5.94 -12.51
N GLY A 63 0.68 6.04 -13.80
CA GLY A 63 -0.44 6.86 -14.24
C GLY A 63 -1.80 6.40 -13.68
N LYS A 64 -2.04 5.08 -13.63
CA LYS A 64 -3.25 4.52 -13.00
C LYS A 64 -3.29 4.81 -11.50
N HIS A 65 -2.15 4.72 -10.83
CA HIS A 65 -2.04 5.04 -9.40
C HIS A 65 -2.43 6.49 -9.11
N GLN A 66 -1.90 7.44 -9.90
CA GLN A 66 -2.24 8.86 -9.77
C GLN A 66 -3.73 9.11 -10.02
N LYS A 67 -4.31 8.53 -11.07
CA LYS A 67 -5.76 8.63 -11.36
C LYS A 67 -6.62 8.09 -10.21
N ILE A 68 -6.23 6.98 -9.57
CA ILE A 68 -6.95 6.44 -8.41
C ILE A 68 -6.92 7.41 -7.24
N HIS A 69 -5.76 8.00 -6.92
CA HIS A 69 -5.64 8.97 -5.84
C HIS A 69 -6.43 10.26 -6.14
N ALA A 70 -6.35 10.79 -7.35
CA ALA A 70 -7.14 11.94 -7.77
C ALA A 70 -8.64 11.69 -7.62
N ASN A 71 -9.13 10.52 -8.06
CA ASN A 71 -10.53 10.13 -7.90
C ASN A 71 -10.95 9.96 -6.44
N ARG A 72 -10.06 9.46 -5.57
CA ARG A 72 -10.35 9.35 -4.13
C ARG A 72 -10.40 10.71 -3.45
N LYS A 73 -9.47 11.62 -3.77
CA LYS A 73 -9.46 13.00 -3.29
C LYS A 73 -10.74 13.73 -3.69
N ARG A 74 -11.13 13.64 -4.97
CA ARG A 74 -12.39 14.22 -5.48
C ARG A 74 -13.64 13.72 -4.73
N ARG A 75 -13.61 12.49 -4.22
CA ARG A 75 -14.72 11.87 -3.47
C ARG A 75 -14.61 12.03 -1.95
N GLY A 76 -13.67 12.83 -1.44
CA GLY A 76 -13.43 12.99 0.01
C GLY A 76 -12.98 11.70 0.72
N LYS A 77 -12.40 10.75 -0.01
CA LYS A 77 -12.02 9.42 0.53
C LYS A 77 -10.55 9.31 0.92
N ILE A 78 -9.73 10.33 0.63
CA ILE A 78 -8.33 10.53 1.00
C ILE A 78 -8.13 12.02 1.25
#